data_AF-A0A3C1NCG1-F1
#
_entry.id   AF-A0A3C1NCG1-F1
#
_cell.length_a   1.000
_cell.length_b   1.000
_cell.length_c   1.000
_cell.angle_alpha   90.00
_cell.angle_beta   90.00
_cell.angle_gamma   90.00
#
_symmetry.space_group_name_H-M   'P 1'
#
loop_
_entity.id
_entity.type
_entity.pdbx_description
1 polymer ?
#
loop_
_entity_poly.entity_id
_entity_poly.type
_entity_poly.pdbx_seq_one_letter_code
_entity_poly.pdbx_strand_id
1 'polypeptide(L)'
;TQTMTVAVRALATQDLGAANAMRVIGRETAVGILNGVLFAVIMGAIVYFWFGSDQLGLVIGVAMIVNLFAAALAGILIPLGLDALGLDPAIASGVFVTTVTDVVGFFAFLGLAAMWLV
;
A
#
# COMPACT_ATOMS: atom_id res chain seq x y z
N THR A 1 -0.11 2.96 -6.26
CA THR A 1 0.23 3.56 -7.57
C THR A 1 1.00 4.86 -7.48
N GLN A 2 0.54 5.87 -6.72
CA GLN A 2 1.25 7.17 -6.60
C GLN A 2 2.72 7.00 -6.23
N THR A 3 2.98 6.24 -5.18
CA THR A 3 4.33 5.93 -4.69
C THR A 3 5.21 5.22 -5.72
N MET A 4 4.61 4.34 -6.54
CA MET A 4 5.27 3.69 -7.68
C MET A 4 5.70 4.67 -8.76
N THR A 5 4.80 5.57 -9.16
CA THR A 5 5.12 6.57 -10.18
C THR A 5 6.26 7.49 -9.73
N VAL A 6 6.27 7.88 -8.45
CA VAL A 6 7.36 8.69 -7.87
C VAL A 6 8.67 7.92 -7.88
N ALA A 7 8.67 6.65 -7.45
CA ALA A 7 9.87 5.81 -7.41
C ALA A 7 10.45 5.56 -8.81
N VAL A 8 9.64 5.14 -9.78
CA VAL A 8 10.07 4.91 -11.17
C VAL A 8 10.65 6.19 -11.78
N ARG A 9 10.00 7.34 -11.56
CA ARG A 9 10.49 8.62 -12.08
C ARG A 9 11.84 9.01 -11.46
N ALA A 10 11.98 8.88 -10.15
CA ALA A 10 13.21 9.26 -9.47
C ALA A 10 14.38 8.29 -9.77
N LEU A 11 14.10 7.02 -10.09
CA LEU A 11 15.10 6.11 -10.66
C LEU A 11 15.51 6.57 -12.06
N ALA A 12 14.55 6.91 -12.93
CA ALA A 12 14.82 7.35 -14.30
C ALA A 12 15.60 8.67 -14.37
N THR A 13 15.44 9.57 -13.39
CA THR A 13 16.20 10.84 -13.31
C THR A 13 17.52 10.71 -12.54
N GLN A 14 17.92 9.50 -12.11
CA GLN A 14 19.08 9.27 -11.23
C GLN A 14 19.02 10.06 -9.90
N ASP A 15 17.83 10.50 -9.49
CA ASP A 15 17.58 11.20 -8.23
C ASP A 15 17.46 10.22 -7.04
N LEU A 16 17.26 8.93 -7.30
CA LEU A 16 17.25 7.85 -6.30
C LEU A 16 18.56 7.06 -6.33
N GLY A 17 19.30 7.10 -5.21
CA GLY A 17 20.51 6.32 -4.99
C GLY A 17 20.53 5.68 -3.61
N ALA A 18 21.49 4.79 -3.34
CA ALA A 18 21.56 4.05 -2.08
C ALA A 18 21.57 4.95 -0.82
N ALA A 19 22.15 6.16 -0.93
CA ALA A 19 22.26 7.12 0.17
C ALA A 19 20.92 7.78 0.57
N ASN A 20 19.96 7.90 -0.36
CA ASN A 20 18.67 8.55 -0.09
C ASN A 20 17.47 7.58 -0.13
N ALA A 21 17.66 6.35 -0.61
CA ALA A 21 16.63 5.33 -0.71
C ALA A 21 15.88 5.12 0.63
N MET A 22 16.61 4.93 1.74
CA MET A 22 15.97 4.71 3.06
C MET A 22 15.14 5.91 3.52
N ARG A 23 15.58 7.14 3.22
CA ARG A 23 14.82 8.36 3.55
C ARG A 23 13.53 8.45 2.73
N VAL A 24 13.60 8.11 1.44
CA VAL A 24 12.42 8.10 0.56
C VAL A 24 11.43 7.02 0.97
N ILE A 25 11.91 5.80 1.27
CA ILE A 25 11.09 4.70 1.79
C ILE A 25 10.35 5.13 3.04
N GLY A 26 11.05 5.71 4.03
CA GLY A 26 10.43 6.16 5.28
C GLY A 26 9.37 7.25 5.06
N ARG A 27 9.68 8.25 4.23
CA ARG A 27 8.74 9.33 3.90
C ARG A 27 7.45 8.81 3.27
N GLU A 28 7.58 7.97 2.26
CA GLU A 28 6.43 7.48 1.50
C GLU A 28 5.63 6.42 2.28
N THR A 29 6.31 5.63 3.12
CA THR A 29 5.62 4.76 4.09
C THR A 29 4.77 5.59 5.05
N ALA A 30 5.30 6.71 5.57
CA ALA A 30 4.53 7.61 6.42
C ALA A 30 3.33 8.24 5.68
N VAL A 31 3.51 8.66 4.42
CA VAL A 31 2.40 9.13 3.57
C VAL A 31 1.36 8.03 3.36
N GLY A 32 1.81 6.79 3.12
CA GLY A 32 0.95 5.62 2.97
C GLY A 32 0.13 5.32 4.21
N ILE A 33 0.74 5.38 5.41
CA ILE A 33 0.04 5.18 6.69
C ILE A 33 -0.95 6.31 6.95
N LEU A 34 -0.57 7.57 6.71
CA LEU A 34 -1.48 8.71 6.87
C LEU A 34 -2.72 8.58 5.98
N ASN A 35 -2.51 8.23 4.71
CA ASN A 35 -3.62 7.92 3.81
C ASN A 35 -4.41 6.70 4.29
N GLY A 36 -3.72 5.65 4.76
CA GLY A 36 -4.32 4.45 5.37
C GLY A 36 -5.31 4.80 6.48
N VAL A 37 -4.88 5.63 7.43
CA VAL A 37 -5.72 6.07 8.55
C VAL A 37 -6.89 6.92 8.05
N LEU A 38 -6.64 7.88 7.16
CA LEU A 38 -7.71 8.73 6.61
C LEU A 38 -8.79 7.89 5.92
N PHE A 39 -8.39 6.98 5.03
CA PHE A 39 -9.32 6.10 4.33
C PHE A 39 -9.96 5.07 5.26
N ALA A 40 -9.27 4.61 6.30
CA ALA A 40 -9.84 3.72 7.30
C ALA A 40 -11.00 4.38 8.08
N VAL A 41 -10.85 5.64 8.47
CA VAL A 41 -11.93 6.38 9.14
C VAL A 41 -13.11 6.58 8.18
N ILE A 42 -12.85 6.99 6.94
CA ILE A 42 -13.89 7.23 5.95
C ILE A 42 -14.65 5.93 5.64
N MET A 43 -13.94 4.86 5.30
CA MET A 43 -14.54 3.59 4.93
C MET A 43 -15.20 2.89 6.12
N GLY A 44 -14.59 2.93 7.30
CA GLY A 44 -15.18 2.38 8.52
C GLY A 44 -16.49 3.09 8.88
N ALA A 45 -16.54 4.42 8.77
CA ALA A 45 -17.77 5.18 8.97
C ALA A 45 -18.85 4.84 7.92
N ILE A 46 -18.48 4.77 6.64
CA ILE A 46 -19.41 4.38 5.56
C ILE A 46 -20.01 3.00 5.85
N VAL A 47 -19.18 2.01 6.19
CA VAL A 47 -19.62 0.65 6.49
C VAL A 47 -20.52 0.61 7.71
N TYR A 48 -20.19 1.35 8.77
CA TYR A 48 -21.05 1.48 9.94
C TYR A 48 -22.43 2.03 9.58
N PHE A 49 -22.50 3.12 8.80
CA PHE A 49 -23.78 3.72 8.42
C PHE A 49 -24.60 2.84 7.48
N TRP A 50 -23.94 2.05 6.62
CA TRP A 50 -24.65 1.26 5.61
C TRP A 50 -25.12 -0.09 6.14
N PHE A 51 -24.31 -0.74 6.97
CA PHE A 51 -24.57 -2.09 7.47
C PHE A 51 -25.02 -2.11 8.94
N GLY A 52 -24.94 -0.98 9.65
CA GLY A 52 -25.26 -0.90 11.07
C GLY A 52 -24.31 -1.72 11.96
N SER A 53 -23.17 -2.18 11.44
CA SER A 53 -22.20 -3.02 12.13
C SER A 53 -20.92 -2.25 12.40
N ASP A 54 -20.65 -2.00 13.68
CA ASP A 54 -19.41 -1.44 14.20
C ASP A 54 -18.23 -2.40 13.97
N GLN A 55 -18.44 -3.70 14.17
CA GLN A 55 -17.43 -4.73 13.95
C GLN A 55 -16.98 -4.79 12.50
N LEU A 56 -17.91 -4.78 11.53
CA LEU A 56 -17.57 -4.80 10.11
C LEU A 56 -16.84 -3.50 9.71
N GLY A 57 -17.26 -2.36 10.25
CA GLY A 57 -16.59 -1.08 10.04
C GLY A 57 -15.15 -1.09 10.54
N LEU A 58 -14.90 -1.68 11.71
CA LEU A 58 -13.55 -1.82 12.27
C LEU A 58 -12.68 -2.78 11.45
N VAL A 59 -13.22 -3.93 11.03
CA VAL A 59 -12.53 -4.89 10.16
C VAL A 59 -12.10 -4.24 8.85
N ILE A 60 -13.00 -3.53 8.16
CA ILE A 60 -12.70 -2.80 6.93
C ILE A 60 -11.67 -1.70 7.17
N GLY A 61 -11.83 -0.93 8.26
CA GLY A 61 -10.90 0.13 8.61
C GLY A 61 -9.48 -0.38 8.80
N VAL A 62 -9.30 -1.44 9.60
CA VAL A 62 -7.98 -2.04 9.84
C VAL A 62 -7.41 -2.65 8.54
N ALA A 63 -8.24 -3.35 7.76
CA ALA A 63 -7.82 -3.91 6.48
C ALA A 63 -7.32 -2.81 5.50
N MET A 64 -7.97 -1.63 5.50
CA MET A 64 -7.54 -0.49 4.70
C MET A 64 -6.17 0.03 5.11
N ILE A 65 -5.88 0.13 6.42
CA ILE A 65 -4.55 0.56 6.90
C ILE A 65 -3.47 -0.43 6.41
N VAL A 66 -3.71 -1.73 6.58
CA VAL A 66 -2.77 -2.78 6.16
C VAL A 66 -2.55 -2.75 4.66
N ASN A 67 -3.62 -2.64 3.87
CA ASN A 67 -3.52 -2.61 2.42
C ASN A 67 -2.76 -1.37 1.91
N LEU A 68 -3.05 -0.18 2.45
CA LEU A 68 -2.39 1.05 2.03
C LEU A 68 -0.92 1.12 2.48
N PHE A 69 -0.61 0.55 3.65
CA PHE A 69 0.77 0.36 4.09
C PHE A 69 1.55 -0.55 3.12
N ALA A 70 0.99 -1.71 2.78
CA ALA A 70 1.60 -2.62 1.83
C ALA A 70 1.73 -2.00 0.43
N ALA A 71 0.72 -1.25 -0.02
CA ALA A 71 0.76 -0.54 -1.29
C ALA A 71 1.86 0.52 -1.35
N ALA A 72 2.11 1.24 -0.25
CA ALA A 72 3.19 2.23 -0.16
C ALA A 72 4.57 1.58 -0.20
N LEU A 73 4.76 0.50 0.58
CA LEU A 73 6.00 -0.26 0.57
C LEU A 73 6.27 -0.90 -0.80
N ALA A 74 5.31 -1.62 -1.34
CA ALA A 74 5.37 -2.23 -2.67
C ALA A 74 5.66 -1.18 -3.74
N GLY A 75 5.02 -0.01 -3.63
CA GLY A 75 5.23 1.12 -4.53
C GLY A 75 6.67 1.63 -4.60
N ILE A 76 7.53 1.39 -3.61
CA ILE A 76 8.95 1.78 -3.70
C ILE A 76 9.86 0.58 -3.83
N LEU A 77 9.65 -0.44 -3.01
CA LEU A 77 10.56 -1.57 -2.93
C LEU A 77 10.54 -2.39 -4.22
N ILE A 78 9.41 -2.48 -4.93
CA ILE A 78 9.34 -3.20 -6.21
C ILE A 78 10.12 -2.48 -7.30
N PRO A 79 9.91 -1.17 -7.58
CA PRO A 79 10.74 -0.47 -8.55
C PRO A 79 12.24 -0.51 -8.23
N LEU A 80 12.62 -0.29 -6.98
CA LEU A 80 14.02 -0.36 -6.55
C LEU A 80 14.61 -1.77 -6.71
N GLY A 81 13.83 -2.80 -6.37
CA GLY A 81 14.27 -4.19 -6.52
C GLY A 81 14.45 -4.59 -7.98
N LEU A 82 13.56 -4.15 -8.87
CA LEU A 82 13.69 -4.40 -10.30
C LEU A 82 14.92 -3.70 -10.89
N ASP A 83 15.15 -2.43 -10.53
CA ASP A 83 16.33 -1.67 -10.97
C ASP A 83 17.63 -2.31 -10.48
N ALA A 84 17.68 -2.75 -9.21
CA ALA A 84 18.83 -3.46 -8.64
C ALA A 84 19.12 -4.80 -9.35
N LEU A 85 18.11 -5.41 -9.98
CA LEU A 85 18.24 -6.62 -10.80
C LEU A 85 18.55 -6.32 -12.28
N GLY A 86 18.64 -5.05 -12.67
CA GLY A 86 18.84 -4.63 -14.06
C GLY A 86 17.60 -4.77 -14.95
N LEU A 87 16.40 -4.89 -14.35
CA LEU A 87 15.13 -4.97 -15.05
C LEU A 87 14.47 -3.59 -15.11
N ASP A 88 13.83 -3.25 -16.22
CA ASP A 88 13.13 -1.96 -16.38
C ASP A 88 11.91 -1.85 -15.44
N PRO A 89 11.96 -0.98 -14.41
CA PRO A 89 10.87 -0.80 -13.47
C PRO A 89 9.61 -0.22 -14.11
N ALA A 90 9.73 0.57 -15.17
CA ALA A 90 8.60 1.27 -15.78
C ALA A 90 7.60 0.30 -16.43
N ILE A 91 8.08 -0.85 -16.90
CA ILE A 91 7.25 -1.85 -17.59
C ILE A 91 6.63 -2.83 -16.58
N ALA A 92 7.39 -3.29 -15.60
CA ALA A 92 6.99 -4.41 -14.74
C ALA A 92 6.38 -3.99 -13.39
N SER A 93 6.74 -2.83 -12.83
CA SER A 93 6.32 -2.45 -11.46
C SER A 93 4.81 -2.40 -11.29
N GLY A 94 4.08 -1.99 -12.33
CA GLY A 94 2.62 -1.90 -12.32
C GLY A 94 1.97 -3.22 -11.91
N VAL A 95 2.29 -4.29 -12.65
CA VAL A 95 1.72 -5.62 -12.45
C VAL A 95 2.06 -6.15 -11.06
N PHE A 96 3.34 -6.10 -10.67
CA PHE A 96 3.77 -6.61 -9.37
C PHE A 96 3.13 -5.86 -8.21
N VAL A 97 3.06 -4.51 -8.27
CA VAL A 97 2.42 -3.72 -7.22
C VAL A 97 0.94 -4.07 -7.10
N THR A 98 0.22 -4.18 -8.23
CA THR A 98 -1.20 -4.56 -8.19
C THR A 98 -1.41 -5.96 -7.62
N THR A 99 -0.58 -6.94 -7.98
CA THR A 99 -0.65 -8.29 -7.42
C THR A 99 -0.42 -8.28 -5.91
N VAL A 100 0.58 -7.54 -5.43
CA VAL A 100 0.84 -7.42 -3.99
C VAL A 100 -0.35 -6.79 -3.28
N THR A 101 -0.93 -5.71 -3.82
CA THR A 101 -2.09 -5.07 -3.20
C THR A 101 -3.34 -5.93 -3.23
N ASP A 102 -3.55 -6.74 -4.27
CA ASP A 102 -4.69 -7.66 -4.33
C ASP A 102 -4.53 -8.77 -3.28
N VAL A 103 -3.37 -9.43 -3.24
CA VAL A 103 -3.11 -10.50 -2.27
C VAL A 103 -3.21 -9.97 -0.84
N VAL A 104 -2.54 -8.86 -0.53
CA VAL A 104 -2.56 -8.29 0.82
C VAL A 104 -3.94 -7.75 1.18
N GLY A 105 -4.61 -7.06 0.27
CA GLY A 105 -5.93 -6.49 0.50
C GLY A 105 -6.98 -7.56 0.80
N PHE A 106 -7.06 -8.60 -0.03
CA PHE A 106 -7.98 -9.71 0.20
C PHE A 106 -7.62 -10.51 1.44
N PHE A 107 -6.33 -10.82 1.65
CA PHE A 107 -5.89 -11.58 2.81
C PHE A 107 -6.14 -10.82 4.11
N ALA A 108 -5.85 -9.52 4.16
CA ALA A 108 -6.11 -8.69 5.32
C ALA A 108 -7.61 -8.60 5.61
N PHE A 109 -8.43 -8.30 4.60
CA PHE A 109 -9.87 -8.19 4.79
C PHE A 109 -10.51 -9.52 5.22
N LEU A 110 -10.33 -10.58 4.43
CA LEU A 110 -10.95 -11.89 4.70
C LEU A 110 -10.38 -12.54 5.95
N GLY A 111 -9.08 -12.40 6.20
CA GLY A 111 -8.44 -12.91 7.41
C GLY A 111 -8.97 -12.23 8.68
N LEU A 112 -9.05 -10.89 8.68
CA LEU A 112 -9.62 -10.14 9.82
C LEU A 112 -11.10 -10.45 10.00
N ALA A 113 -11.88 -10.54 8.91
CA ALA A 113 -13.28 -10.91 8.98
C ALA A 113 -13.48 -12.31 9.58
N ALA A 114 -12.70 -13.31 9.12
CA ALA A 114 -12.77 -14.66 9.64
C ALA A 114 -12.35 -14.79 11.11
N MET A 115 -11.42 -13.95 11.58
CA MET A 115 -10.99 -13.95 12.98
C MET A 115 -11.93 -13.20 13.93
N TRP A 116 -12.69 -12.21 13.44
CA TRP A 116 -13.45 -11.29 14.29
C TRP A 116 -14.97 -11.44 14.17
N LEU A 117 -15.48 -11.84 13.00
CA LEU A 117 -16.93 -11.88 12.71
C LEU A 117 -17.52 -13.30 12.73
N VAL A 118 -16.69 -14.32 12.80
CA VAL A 118 -17.07 -15.75 12.90
C VAL A 118 -16.84 -16.22 14.32
#